data_AF-A0AAD4T470-F1
#
_entry.id   AF-A0AAD4T470-F1
#
_cell.length_a   1.000
_cell.length_b   1.000
_cell.length_c   1.000
_cell.angle_alpha   90.00
_cell.angle_beta   90.00
_cell.angle_gamma   90.00
#
_symmetry.space_group_name_H-M   'P 1'
#
loop_
_entity.id
_entity.type
_entity.pdbx_description
1 polymer ?
#
loop_
_entity_poly.entity_id
_entity_poly.type
_entity_poly.pdbx_seq_one_letter_code
_entity_poly.pdbx_strand_id
1 'polypeptide(L)'
;MMLSDICGSSLFVSLPDDVFNVMSDSLSPRDLCSISLCCKNLKTLVSSEKVWFSQCENFKIVKTQDLVEWRNGVSSYKCLCKFMFSVQPLLGIWVHQNPELGNVVYVMPGFLSVVGCRILPQELGPLGLEDGPLLWAPVFEIISDEDGGLAFFLHGQERDGEYFYPGSLKPVDRSCNVLLLEVEPRMQSNGCKFLHSKSLVHPHLDWESARQIRRSDGGGFSRSQRVSGSNSSVVAFNRLSFVDRRKLLELVTGQVGLKVPDLASGPLFPQLSDRDGLKKELLLLSERRILLMQMYRHGGGYTDWQTMSGMPSDARVVTSKLKKSLEHPSSTSALLNGDEIHLHNSKRRSVAGYFKDSLKQILGRSFSTGGRVISKNGSSSSESRHAQLHEFLRSGDMIGLSLHASSTKLSTYRAWPNMHDNKYALYKLPTRTPTSGQEYAGLWGGTFGWPPGRPSEDKPGKALFFLLLSYEESEGQQLLIATKILEGTHYVLHPNGSAMFVVKVDDPSTDPFPLEPDGNSSTLDIKHAYTGEGIANGYGFRYPGSKPGSLFVIQDGLLAFVWKESRAVLTLQRINLQELLRKGERVPALPPIVNFAYLTKSYSNVFTSFSNPSNCFRSSR
;
A
#
# COMPACT_ATOMS: atom_id res chain seq x y z
N MET A 1 9.86 -47.24 -48.59
CA MET A 1 9.80 -46.99 -47.14
C MET A 1 9.81 -45.49 -46.96
N MET A 2 8.61 -44.89 -46.87
CA MET A 2 8.46 -43.43 -46.76
C MET A 2 8.76 -43.04 -45.31
N LEU A 3 9.78 -42.19 -45.10
CA LEU A 3 9.97 -41.47 -43.85
C LEU A 3 8.71 -40.63 -43.61
N SER A 4 7.87 -41.08 -42.68
CA SER A 4 6.76 -40.29 -42.20
C SER A 4 7.31 -38.96 -41.67
N ASP A 5 6.83 -37.85 -42.22
CA ASP A 5 7.10 -36.50 -41.72
C ASP A 5 6.97 -36.50 -40.20
N ILE A 6 8.10 -36.38 -39.51
CA ILE A 6 8.15 -36.15 -38.07
C ILE A 6 7.63 -34.72 -37.90
N CYS A 7 6.30 -34.61 -37.77
CA CYS A 7 5.64 -33.36 -37.46
C CYS A 7 6.30 -32.78 -36.22
N GLY A 8 6.88 -31.58 -36.29
CA GLY A 8 7.66 -30.99 -35.18
C GLY A 8 6.92 -30.90 -33.84
N SER A 9 5.59 -31.06 -33.85
CA SER A 9 4.76 -31.19 -32.64
C SER A 9 4.97 -32.51 -31.87
N SER A 10 5.33 -33.61 -32.54
CA SER A 10 5.63 -34.89 -31.88
C SER A 10 6.94 -34.83 -31.08
N LEU A 11 7.92 -34.07 -31.58
CA LEU A 11 9.21 -33.85 -30.92
C LEU A 11 9.04 -33.10 -29.59
N PHE A 12 8.21 -32.06 -29.55
CA PHE A 12 7.95 -31.29 -28.32
C PHE A 12 7.24 -32.12 -27.25
N VAL A 13 6.30 -32.98 -27.66
CA VAL A 13 5.56 -33.87 -26.74
C VAL A 13 6.41 -35.06 -26.28
N SER A 14 7.46 -35.40 -27.02
CA SER A 14 8.44 -36.44 -26.65
C SER A 14 9.62 -35.94 -25.83
N LEU A 15 9.65 -34.65 -25.47
CA LEU A 15 10.72 -34.11 -24.63
C LEU A 15 10.70 -34.78 -23.24
N PRO A 16 11.86 -35.13 -22.67
CA PRO A 16 11.94 -35.56 -21.28
C PRO A 16 11.39 -34.48 -20.34
N ASP A 17 10.72 -34.90 -19.26
CA ASP A 17 10.12 -34.01 -18.26
C ASP A 17 11.12 -32.96 -17.74
N ASP A 18 12.39 -33.34 -17.55
CA ASP A 18 13.44 -32.44 -17.06
C ASP A 18 13.75 -31.32 -18.06
N VAL A 19 13.72 -31.60 -19.37
CA VAL A 19 13.92 -30.58 -20.41
C VAL A 19 12.71 -29.64 -20.45
N PHE A 20 11.50 -30.19 -20.32
CA PHE A 20 10.31 -29.36 -20.24
C PHE A 20 10.31 -28.45 -19.01
N ASN A 21 10.77 -28.94 -17.86
CA ASN A 21 10.89 -28.12 -16.65
C ASN A 21 11.82 -26.91 -16.89
N VAL A 22 13.00 -27.12 -17.48
CA VAL A 22 13.93 -26.04 -17.84
C VAL A 22 13.30 -25.04 -18.83
N MET A 23 12.55 -25.52 -19.81
CA MET A 23 11.82 -24.65 -20.73
C MET A 23 10.72 -23.86 -20.00
N SER A 24 10.03 -24.50 -19.06
CA SER A 24 8.95 -23.89 -18.30
C SER A 24 9.44 -22.70 -17.46
N ASP A 25 10.68 -22.74 -16.96
CA ASP A 25 11.29 -21.65 -16.19
C ASP A 25 11.41 -20.35 -16.98
N SER A 26 11.51 -20.45 -18.30
CA SER A 26 11.58 -19.29 -19.21
C SER A 26 10.21 -18.73 -19.60
N LEU A 27 9.13 -19.42 -19.21
CA LEU A 27 7.76 -19.07 -19.57
C LEU A 27 7.04 -18.42 -18.40
N SER A 28 6.11 -17.51 -18.70
CA SER A 28 5.24 -16.97 -17.66
C SER A 28 4.16 -18.00 -17.26
N PRO A 29 3.59 -17.92 -16.05
CA PRO A 29 2.45 -18.73 -15.64
C PRO A 29 1.26 -18.67 -16.61
N ARG A 30 1.09 -17.53 -17.31
CA ARG A 30 0.04 -17.33 -18.32
C ARG A 30 0.34 -18.13 -19.60
N ASP A 31 1.60 -18.18 -20.00
CA ASP A 31 2.03 -18.96 -21.16
C ASP A 31 1.89 -20.46 -20.88
N LEU A 32 2.27 -20.91 -19.67
CA LEU A 32 2.07 -22.30 -19.24
C LEU A 32 0.58 -22.69 -19.24
N CYS A 33 -0.28 -21.81 -18.72
CA CYS A 33 -1.73 -22.01 -18.83
C CYS A 33 -2.17 -22.14 -20.29
N SER A 34 -1.65 -21.30 -21.19
CA SER A 34 -1.97 -21.36 -22.62
C SER A 34 -1.50 -22.66 -23.28
N ILE A 35 -0.28 -23.12 -22.97
CA ILE A 35 0.28 -24.40 -23.43
C ILE A 35 -0.59 -25.58 -22.96
N SER A 36 -1.10 -25.53 -21.73
CA SER A 36 -1.97 -26.58 -21.20
C SER A 36 -3.29 -26.74 -21.97
N LEU A 37 -3.69 -25.75 -22.76
CA LEU A 37 -4.89 -25.78 -23.59
C LEU A 37 -4.64 -26.39 -24.98
N CYS A 38 -3.38 -26.55 -25.40
CA CYS A 38 -3.04 -26.99 -26.75
C CYS A 38 -3.37 -28.47 -26.99
N CYS A 39 -3.06 -29.38 -26.04
CA CYS A 39 -3.39 -30.80 -26.15
C CYS A 39 -3.38 -31.51 -24.79
N LYS A 40 -3.91 -32.75 -24.74
CA LYS A 40 -3.99 -33.55 -23.51
C LYS A 40 -2.61 -33.86 -22.90
N ASN A 41 -1.61 -34.17 -23.72
CA ASN A 41 -0.27 -34.51 -23.21
C ASN A 41 0.40 -33.29 -22.56
N LEU A 42 0.33 -32.12 -23.21
CA LEU A 42 0.84 -30.86 -22.66
C LEU A 42 0.06 -30.42 -21.43
N LYS A 43 -1.26 -30.68 -21.38
CA LYS A 43 -2.05 -30.48 -20.18
C LYS A 43 -1.52 -31.32 -19.01
N THR A 44 -1.24 -32.60 -19.24
CA THR A 44 -0.69 -33.50 -18.21
C THR A 44 0.68 -33.03 -17.74
N LEU A 45 1.56 -32.67 -18.68
CA LEU A 45 2.91 -32.21 -18.40
C LEU A 45 2.92 -30.90 -17.60
N VAL A 46 2.13 -29.91 -18.03
CA VAL A 46 1.95 -28.64 -17.29
C VAL A 46 1.27 -28.86 -15.94
N SER A 47 0.50 -29.94 -15.74
CA SER A 47 -0.13 -30.21 -14.44
C SER A 47 0.84 -30.78 -13.40
N SER A 48 2.10 -31.03 -13.76
CA SER A 48 3.15 -31.48 -12.84
C SER A 48 3.43 -30.45 -11.74
N GLU A 49 3.48 -30.92 -10.48
CA GLU A 49 3.84 -30.08 -9.32
C GLU A 49 5.24 -29.47 -9.46
N LYS A 50 6.19 -30.15 -10.12
CA LYS A 50 7.57 -29.67 -10.32
C LYS A 50 7.61 -28.38 -11.14
N VAL A 51 6.82 -28.31 -12.22
CA VAL A 51 6.71 -27.12 -13.09
C VAL A 51 6.25 -25.91 -12.26
N TRP A 52 5.19 -26.08 -11.48
CA TRP A 52 4.64 -24.98 -10.70
C TRP A 52 5.48 -24.62 -9.47
N PHE A 53 6.21 -25.58 -8.89
CA PHE A 53 7.18 -25.32 -7.83
C PHE A 53 8.27 -24.35 -8.33
N SER A 54 8.88 -24.65 -9.47
CA SER A 54 9.90 -23.77 -10.07
C SER A 54 9.35 -22.37 -10.39
N GLN A 55 8.12 -22.30 -10.90
CA GLN A 55 7.43 -21.02 -11.10
C GLN A 55 7.23 -20.24 -9.80
N CYS A 56 6.95 -20.92 -8.69
CA CYS A 56 6.85 -20.28 -7.38
C CYS A 56 8.20 -19.70 -6.93
N GLU A 57 9.30 -20.46 -7.12
CA GLU A 57 10.66 -20.01 -6.80
C GLU A 57 11.06 -18.75 -7.57
N ASN A 58 10.67 -18.67 -8.85
CA ASN A 58 10.99 -17.54 -9.73
C ASN A 58 10.41 -16.21 -9.24
N PHE A 59 9.33 -16.20 -8.45
CA PHE A 59 8.80 -14.95 -7.89
C PHE A 59 9.66 -14.36 -6.76
N LYS A 60 10.51 -15.17 -6.12
CA LYS A 60 11.39 -14.74 -5.02
C LYS A 60 10.69 -13.98 -3.89
N ILE A 61 9.41 -14.30 -3.62
CA ILE A 61 8.62 -13.68 -2.54
C ILE A 61 9.06 -14.23 -1.18
N VAL A 62 9.30 -15.53 -1.10
CA VAL A 62 9.77 -16.24 0.09
C VAL A 62 10.91 -17.18 -0.27
N LYS A 63 11.63 -17.68 0.73
CA LYS A 63 12.72 -18.66 0.51
C LYS A 63 12.14 -19.99 0.06
N THR A 64 12.91 -20.79 -0.67
CA THR A 64 12.49 -22.13 -1.14
C THR A 64 11.97 -23.03 -0.01
N GLN A 65 12.59 -22.96 1.18
CA GLN A 65 12.16 -23.75 2.34
C GLN A 65 10.74 -23.35 2.81
N ASP A 66 10.43 -22.05 2.77
CA ASP A 66 9.12 -21.53 3.17
C ASP A 66 8.03 -21.90 2.14
N LEU A 67 8.39 -22.06 0.85
CA LEU A 67 7.45 -22.49 -0.20
C LEU A 67 6.88 -23.87 0.08
N VAL A 68 7.70 -24.79 0.59
CA VAL A 68 7.28 -26.15 0.96
C VAL A 68 6.27 -26.10 2.10
N GLU A 69 6.45 -25.20 3.05
CA GLU A 69 5.48 -25.01 4.14
C GLU A 69 4.19 -24.34 3.65
N TRP A 70 4.29 -23.34 2.78
CA TRP A 70 3.12 -22.70 2.17
C TRP A 70 2.30 -23.67 1.31
N ARG A 71 2.97 -24.63 0.64
CA ARG A 71 2.31 -25.69 -0.13
C ARG A 71 1.33 -26.51 0.70
N ASN A 72 1.55 -26.65 2.01
CA ASN A 72 0.66 -27.41 2.89
C ASN A 72 -0.70 -26.73 3.11
N GLY A 73 -0.81 -25.41 2.91
CA GLY A 73 -2.06 -24.68 3.08
C GLY A 73 -2.89 -24.47 1.81
N VAL A 74 -2.43 -25.00 0.66
CA VAL A 74 -3.13 -24.92 -0.64
C VAL A 74 -3.19 -26.27 -1.34
N SER A 75 -4.07 -26.41 -2.32
CA SER A 75 -4.32 -27.69 -2.98
C SER A 75 -3.17 -28.16 -3.90
N SER A 76 -2.40 -27.22 -4.47
CA SER A 76 -1.27 -27.50 -5.38
C SER A 76 -0.27 -26.34 -5.47
N TYR A 77 0.94 -26.58 -5.97
CA TYR A 77 1.87 -25.49 -6.33
C TYR A 77 1.30 -24.59 -7.42
N LYS A 78 0.39 -25.09 -8.27
CA LYS A 78 -0.34 -24.24 -9.23
C LYS A 78 -1.21 -23.19 -8.53
N CYS A 79 -1.92 -23.59 -7.48
CA CYS A 79 -2.71 -22.68 -6.65
C CYS A 79 -1.82 -21.71 -5.88
N LEU A 80 -0.68 -22.16 -5.36
CA LEU A 80 0.32 -21.28 -4.76
C LEU A 80 0.86 -20.25 -5.77
N CYS A 81 1.22 -20.70 -6.97
CA CYS A 81 1.70 -19.85 -8.06
C CYS A 81 0.65 -18.81 -8.45
N LYS A 82 -0.63 -19.20 -8.53
CA LYS A 82 -1.75 -18.26 -8.77
C LYS A 82 -1.82 -17.17 -7.70
N PHE A 83 -1.68 -17.54 -6.43
CA PHE A 83 -1.62 -16.57 -5.32
C PHE A 83 -0.44 -15.61 -5.49
N MET A 84 0.77 -16.16 -5.57
CA MET A 84 2.03 -15.40 -5.68
C MET A 84 2.04 -14.47 -6.91
N PHE A 85 1.60 -14.97 -8.06
CA PHE A 85 1.47 -14.19 -9.29
C PHE A 85 0.54 -12.99 -9.11
N SER A 86 -0.53 -13.14 -8.33
CA SER A 86 -1.51 -12.07 -8.11
C SER A 86 -1.01 -11.01 -7.14
N VAL A 87 -0.29 -11.40 -6.09
CA VAL A 87 0.15 -10.47 -5.03
C VAL A 87 1.55 -9.90 -5.22
N GLN A 88 2.41 -10.51 -6.04
CA GLN A 88 3.79 -10.04 -6.27
C GLN A 88 3.89 -8.55 -6.65
N PRO A 89 3.00 -7.98 -7.51
CA PRO A 89 3.05 -6.56 -7.84
C PRO A 89 2.73 -5.65 -6.65
N LEU A 90 2.08 -6.16 -5.61
CA LEU A 90 1.70 -5.41 -4.41
C LEU A 90 2.87 -5.23 -3.44
N LEU A 91 3.91 -6.08 -3.51
CA LEU A 91 5.04 -6.03 -2.60
C LEU A 91 5.86 -4.74 -2.78
N GLY A 92 6.40 -4.24 -1.67
CA GLY A 92 7.28 -3.08 -1.62
C GLY A 92 6.72 -1.91 -0.80
N ILE A 93 7.28 -0.73 -1.01
CA ILE A 93 6.96 0.46 -0.23
C ILE A 93 5.86 1.25 -0.93
N TRP A 94 4.84 1.60 -0.16
CA TRP A 94 3.72 2.42 -0.57
C TRP A 94 3.62 3.65 0.34
N VAL A 95 3.21 4.76 -0.23
CA VAL A 95 3.10 6.04 0.48
C VAL A 95 1.78 6.73 0.17
N HIS A 96 1.35 7.60 1.07
CA HIS A 96 0.24 8.52 0.84
C HIS A 96 0.71 9.98 0.97
N GLN A 97 0.00 10.89 0.33
CA GLN A 97 0.26 12.33 0.42
C GLN A 97 -0.62 12.94 1.51
N ASN A 98 0.01 13.67 2.44
CA ASN A 98 -0.56 14.15 3.70
C ASN A 98 -1.01 13.01 4.63
N PRO A 99 -0.80 13.09 5.95
CA PRO A 99 -0.20 14.16 6.72
C PRO A 99 1.33 14.03 6.65
N GLU A 100 2.02 15.03 7.16
CA GLU A 100 3.47 15.08 7.06
C GLU A 100 4.16 13.96 7.90
N LEU A 101 3.42 13.17 8.69
CA LEU A 101 3.91 12.09 9.56
C LEU A 101 3.17 10.76 9.34
N GLY A 102 3.93 9.66 9.18
CA GLY A 102 3.40 8.29 9.33
C GLY A 102 2.68 7.70 8.13
N ASN A 103 3.15 8.01 6.93
CA ASN A 103 2.52 7.63 5.66
C ASN A 103 3.13 6.45 4.92
N VAL A 104 4.16 5.82 5.49
CA VAL A 104 4.84 4.71 4.85
C VAL A 104 4.13 3.41 5.19
N VAL A 105 3.64 2.71 4.18
CA VAL A 105 3.08 1.36 4.27
C VAL A 105 4.00 0.42 3.53
N TYR A 106 4.59 -0.54 4.22
CA TYR A 106 5.38 -1.59 3.60
C TYR A 106 4.54 -2.84 3.45
N VAL A 107 4.43 -3.35 2.22
CA VAL A 107 3.68 -4.57 1.92
C VAL A 107 4.66 -5.73 1.81
N MET A 108 4.49 -6.70 2.70
CA MET A 108 5.39 -7.84 2.87
C MET A 108 4.66 -9.17 2.97
N PRO A 109 5.33 -10.30 2.67
CA PRO A 109 4.71 -11.63 2.79
C PRO A 109 4.49 -12.04 4.25
N GLY A 110 3.30 -12.60 4.50
CA GLY A 110 2.94 -13.32 5.73
C GLY A 110 3.04 -14.83 5.55
N PHE A 111 2.01 -15.59 5.92
CA PHE A 111 1.87 -17.02 5.57
C PHE A 111 0.64 -17.19 4.69
N LEU A 112 0.84 -17.53 3.41
CA LEU A 112 -0.23 -17.54 2.40
C LEU A 112 -1.05 -16.22 2.42
N SER A 113 -0.38 -15.13 2.76
CA SER A 113 -0.95 -13.79 2.85
C SER A 113 0.09 -12.73 2.49
N VAL A 114 -0.37 -11.54 2.13
CA VAL A 114 0.44 -10.31 2.11
C VAL A 114 -0.18 -9.28 3.02
N VAL A 115 0.66 -8.61 3.80
CA VAL A 115 0.25 -7.69 4.86
C VAL A 115 0.81 -6.31 4.55
N GLY A 116 -0.05 -5.29 4.55
CA GLY A 116 0.36 -3.90 4.52
C GLY A 116 0.62 -3.39 5.94
N CYS A 117 1.87 -3.08 6.27
CA CYS A 117 2.30 -2.60 7.58
C CYS A 117 2.62 -1.11 7.52
N ARG A 118 1.88 -0.28 8.25
CA ARG A 118 2.19 1.14 8.42
C ARG A 118 3.32 1.30 9.42
N ILE A 119 4.39 1.95 9.00
CA ILE A 119 5.52 2.24 9.87
C ILE A 119 5.27 3.55 10.60
N LEU A 120 5.40 3.54 11.92
CA LEU A 120 5.12 4.71 12.74
C LEU A 120 6.35 5.64 12.81
N PRO A 121 6.14 6.96 12.75
CA PRO A 121 7.13 7.95 13.17
C PRO A 121 7.45 7.75 14.65
N GLN A 122 8.73 7.53 14.96
CA GLN A 122 9.21 7.22 16.30
C GLN A 122 10.64 7.72 16.52
N GLU A 123 10.97 7.96 17.78
CA GLU A 123 12.36 8.10 18.22
C GLU A 123 12.91 6.72 18.54
N LEU A 124 14.18 6.49 18.19
CA LEU A 124 14.89 5.27 18.52
C LEU A 124 15.33 5.32 19.99
N GLY A 125 15.07 4.23 20.70
CA GLY A 125 15.56 3.99 22.05
C GLY A 125 17.06 3.67 22.10
N PRO A 126 17.58 3.29 23.28
CA PRO A 126 19.01 3.03 23.50
C PRO A 126 19.57 1.87 22.65
N LEU A 127 18.71 0.93 22.25
CA LEU A 127 19.06 -0.19 21.37
C LEU A 127 19.31 0.23 19.90
N GLY A 128 18.94 1.46 19.52
CA GLY A 128 19.14 1.95 18.16
C GLY A 128 18.21 1.30 17.14
N LEU A 129 18.59 1.36 15.85
CA LEU A 129 17.76 0.89 14.74
C LEU A 129 17.86 -0.63 14.49
N GLU A 130 19.02 -1.24 14.78
CA GLU A 130 19.27 -2.65 14.45
C GLU A 130 18.68 -3.62 15.48
N ASP A 131 18.81 -3.26 16.76
CA ASP A 131 18.41 -4.06 17.90
C ASP A 131 17.09 -3.58 18.52
N GLY A 132 16.68 -2.34 18.24
CA GLY A 132 15.44 -1.76 18.75
C GLY A 132 14.19 -2.18 17.95
N PRO A 133 13.02 -2.34 18.62
CA PRO A 133 11.79 -2.68 17.92
C PRO A 133 11.26 -1.48 17.14
N LEU A 134 10.93 -1.70 15.86
CA LEU A 134 10.23 -0.72 15.06
C LEU A 134 8.72 -0.78 15.37
N LEU A 135 8.11 0.34 15.77
CA LEU A 135 6.66 0.44 15.92
C LEU A 135 5.95 0.41 14.56
N TRP A 136 4.92 -0.44 14.43
CA TRP A 136 4.12 -0.54 13.21
C TRP A 136 2.64 -0.91 13.48
N ALA A 137 1.74 -0.57 12.56
CA ALA A 137 0.31 -0.90 12.64
C ALA A 137 -0.17 -1.62 11.36
N PRO A 138 -1.09 -2.60 11.45
CA PRO A 138 -1.62 -3.25 10.26
C PRO A 138 -2.61 -2.35 9.51
N VAL A 139 -2.50 -2.31 8.18
CA VAL A 139 -3.39 -1.53 7.30
C VAL A 139 -4.38 -2.44 6.58
N PHE A 140 -3.88 -3.48 5.93
CA PHE A 140 -4.70 -4.46 5.22
C PHE A 140 -3.98 -5.80 5.16
N GLU A 141 -4.73 -6.85 4.89
CA GLU A 141 -4.22 -8.18 4.62
C GLU A 141 -4.96 -8.78 3.43
N ILE A 142 -4.22 -9.45 2.54
CA ILE A 142 -4.79 -10.26 1.45
C ILE A 142 -4.39 -11.71 1.70
N ILE A 143 -5.37 -12.59 1.84
CA ILE A 143 -5.19 -13.99 2.23
C ILE A 143 -5.57 -14.91 1.07
N SER A 144 -4.79 -15.97 0.87
CA SER A 144 -5.08 -17.02 -0.10
C SER A 144 -6.10 -18.01 0.44
N ASP A 145 -7.07 -18.42 -0.38
CA ASP A 145 -7.84 -19.65 -0.18
C ASP A 145 -7.03 -20.88 -0.65
N GLU A 146 -7.54 -22.10 -0.40
CA GLU A 146 -6.93 -23.38 -0.80
C GLU A 146 -6.69 -23.46 -2.31
N ASP A 147 -7.56 -22.84 -3.12
CA ASP A 147 -7.48 -22.81 -4.58
C ASP A 147 -6.67 -21.63 -5.14
N GLY A 148 -5.97 -20.88 -4.28
CA GLY A 148 -5.27 -19.65 -4.67
C GLY A 148 -6.21 -18.47 -4.96
N GLY A 149 -7.46 -18.54 -4.49
CA GLY A 149 -8.39 -17.40 -4.46
C GLY A 149 -7.95 -16.35 -3.44
N LEU A 150 -8.42 -15.11 -3.57
CA LEU A 150 -7.96 -13.99 -2.74
C LEU A 150 -9.12 -13.42 -1.92
N ALA A 151 -8.89 -13.24 -0.62
CA ALA A 151 -9.76 -12.50 0.28
C ALA A 151 -9.04 -11.23 0.75
N PHE A 152 -9.71 -10.09 0.69
CA PHE A 152 -9.16 -8.82 1.17
C PHE A 152 -9.79 -8.42 2.50
N PHE A 153 -8.94 -8.02 3.45
CA PHE A 153 -9.34 -7.47 4.74
C PHE A 153 -8.66 -6.12 4.94
N LEU A 154 -9.46 -5.08 5.13
CA LEU A 154 -8.95 -3.83 5.68
C LEU A 154 -8.92 -3.94 7.20
N HIS A 155 -7.86 -3.44 7.83
CA HIS A 155 -7.74 -3.38 9.28
C HIS A 155 -8.11 -1.99 9.78
N GLY A 156 -8.79 -1.93 10.92
CA GLY A 156 -9.04 -0.68 11.61
C GLY A 156 -9.44 -0.88 13.06
N GLN A 157 -9.37 0.21 13.83
CA GLN A 157 -9.79 0.22 15.22
C GLN A 157 -11.05 1.06 15.40
N GLU A 158 -12.01 0.52 16.16
CA GLU A 158 -13.17 1.26 16.67
C GLU A 158 -13.06 1.42 18.20
N ARG A 159 -14.07 2.04 18.83
CA ARG A 159 -14.01 2.39 20.27
C ARG A 159 -13.92 1.18 21.19
N ASP A 160 -14.43 0.03 20.77
CA ASP A 160 -14.59 -1.17 21.57
C ASP A 160 -13.63 -2.31 21.16
N GLY A 161 -12.70 -2.05 20.23
CA GLY A 161 -11.66 -2.99 19.86
C GLY A 161 -11.15 -2.84 18.42
N GLU A 162 -10.36 -3.81 17.99
CA GLU A 162 -9.92 -3.96 16.60
C GLU A 162 -10.99 -4.66 15.76
N TYR A 163 -11.06 -4.28 14.49
CA TYR A 163 -12.02 -4.79 13.51
C TYR A 163 -11.35 -5.14 12.17
N PHE A 164 -11.87 -6.17 11.52
CA PHE A 164 -11.64 -6.49 10.12
C PHE A 164 -12.80 -6.01 9.26
N TYR A 165 -12.50 -5.48 8.09
CA TYR A 165 -13.51 -5.05 7.12
C TYR A 165 -13.29 -5.86 5.84
N PRO A 166 -14.01 -6.98 5.66
CA PRO A 166 -13.87 -7.82 4.48
C PRO A 166 -14.32 -7.08 3.23
N GLY A 167 -13.61 -7.30 2.13
CA GLY A 167 -13.95 -6.74 0.83
C GLY A 167 -13.38 -7.57 -0.31
N SER A 168 -13.62 -7.12 -1.54
CA SER A 168 -13.10 -7.76 -2.74
C SER A 168 -11.74 -7.19 -3.15
N LEU A 169 -10.94 -8.01 -3.83
CA LEU A 169 -9.74 -7.56 -4.54
C LEU A 169 -10.03 -7.60 -6.03
N LYS A 170 -9.96 -6.45 -6.70
CA LYS A 170 -10.01 -6.40 -8.18
C LYS A 170 -8.73 -7.02 -8.76
N PRO A 171 -8.76 -7.49 -10.03
CA PRO A 171 -7.55 -8.01 -10.69
C PRO A 171 -6.37 -7.04 -10.56
N VAL A 172 -5.23 -7.57 -10.12
CA VAL A 172 -4.03 -6.76 -9.85
C VAL A 172 -3.28 -6.51 -11.15
N ASP A 173 -3.13 -5.24 -11.53
CA ASP A 173 -2.24 -4.84 -12.62
C ASP A 173 -0.79 -5.16 -12.25
N ARG A 174 -0.06 -5.84 -13.14
CA ARG A 174 1.35 -6.21 -12.95
C ARG A 174 2.27 -4.99 -12.80
N SER A 175 1.86 -3.86 -13.36
CA SER A 175 2.56 -2.57 -13.30
C SER A 175 1.93 -1.61 -12.29
N CYS A 176 1.09 -2.10 -11.38
CA CYS A 176 0.35 -1.24 -10.46
C CYS A 176 1.29 -0.33 -9.66
N ASN A 177 0.94 0.96 -9.66
CA ASN A 177 1.62 1.98 -8.87
C ASN A 177 0.65 2.80 -8.01
N VAL A 178 -0.66 2.47 -8.04
CA VAL A 178 -1.69 3.05 -7.18
C VAL A 178 -2.60 1.94 -6.64
N LEU A 179 -2.76 1.87 -5.31
CA LEU A 179 -3.77 1.08 -4.63
C LEU A 179 -4.91 1.98 -4.20
N LEU A 180 -6.13 1.72 -4.68
CA LEU A 180 -7.32 2.51 -4.41
C LEU A 180 -8.25 1.72 -3.48
N LEU A 181 -8.70 2.35 -2.40
CA LEU A 181 -9.80 1.86 -1.59
C LEU A 181 -11.11 2.44 -2.15
N GLU A 182 -11.96 1.58 -2.68
CA GLU A 182 -13.19 1.97 -3.37
C GLU A 182 -14.40 1.22 -2.82
N VAL A 183 -15.59 1.76 -3.08
CA VAL A 183 -16.85 1.03 -2.93
C VAL A 183 -17.28 0.53 -4.30
N GLU A 184 -17.67 -0.74 -4.38
CA GLU A 184 -18.15 -1.37 -5.60
C GLU A 184 -19.63 -1.77 -5.45
N PRO A 185 -20.50 -1.41 -6.40
CA PRO A 185 -21.86 -1.92 -6.46
C PRO A 185 -21.85 -3.34 -7.03
N ARG A 186 -22.67 -4.23 -6.46
CA ARG A 186 -22.84 -5.62 -6.92
C ARG A 186 -24.31 -5.99 -7.04
N MET A 187 -24.62 -6.79 -8.04
CA MET A 187 -25.93 -7.43 -8.19
C MET A 187 -26.02 -8.63 -7.24
N GLN A 188 -27.16 -8.83 -6.59
CA GLN A 188 -27.38 -10.00 -5.74
C GLN A 188 -27.34 -11.26 -6.60
N SER A 189 -26.36 -12.16 -6.39
CA SER A 189 -26.49 -13.50 -6.95
C SER A 189 -27.58 -14.19 -6.13
N ASN A 190 -28.81 -14.26 -6.66
CA ASN A 190 -29.87 -15.07 -6.07
C ASN A 190 -29.30 -16.43 -5.70
N GLY A 191 -29.55 -16.85 -4.46
CA GLY A 191 -28.91 -17.99 -3.81
C GLY A 191 -28.86 -19.24 -4.69
N CYS A 192 -27.76 -19.42 -5.41
CA CYS A 192 -27.29 -20.74 -5.71
C CYS A 192 -26.73 -21.27 -4.40
N LYS A 193 -27.52 -22.14 -3.75
CA LYS A 193 -26.99 -23.18 -2.87
C LYS A 193 -25.66 -23.62 -3.49
N PHE A 194 -24.56 -23.45 -2.76
CA PHE A 194 -23.28 -24.07 -3.11
C PHE A 194 -23.52 -25.57 -3.13
N LEU A 195 -24.00 -26.08 -4.27
CA LEU A 195 -23.92 -27.49 -4.57
C LEU A 195 -22.43 -27.78 -4.61
N HIS A 196 -21.99 -28.64 -3.70
CA HIS A 196 -20.76 -29.38 -3.85
C HIS A 196 -20.69 -29.90 -5.29
N SER A 197 -19.92 -29.22 -6.12
CA SER A 197 -19.65 -29.61 -7.50
C SER A 197 -18.17 -29.93 -7.58
N LYS A 198 -17.86 -31.20 -7.31
CA LYS A 198 -16.75 -31.83 -8.01
C LYS A 198 -17.07 -31.73 -9.50
N SER A 199 -16.10 -31.29 -10.30
CA SER A 199 -16.15 -31.13 -11.76
C SER A 199 -16.91 -29.92 -12.30
N LEU A 200 -16.16 -28.85 -12.58
CA LEU A 200 -16.24 -28.11 -13.84
C LEU A 200 -14.83 -27.72 -14.29
N VAL A 201 -14.17 -28.69 -14.93
CA VAL A 201 -13.17 -28.42 -15.97
C VAL A 201 -13.96 -27.82 -17.13
N HIS A 202 -13.90 -26.51 -17.35
CA HIS A 202 -13.79 -25.88 -18.68
C HIS A 202 -13.35 -24.42 -18.51
N PRO A 203 -12.26 -23.99 -19.16
CA PRO A 203 -11.70 -22.65 -19.00
C PRO A 203 -12.38 -21.71 -20.00
N HIS A 204 -13.09 -20.68 -19.55
CA HIS A 204 -13.36 -19.55 -20.43
C HIS A 204 -13.60 -18.25 -19.65
N LEU A 205 -12.77 -17.25 -20.01
CA LEU A 205 -12.95 -15.80 -19.94
C LEU A 205 -13.19 -15.15 -18.57
N ASP A 206 -12.08 -14.80 -17.91
CA ASP A 206 -11.94 -13.44 -17.34
C ASP A 206 -10.47 -13.01 -17.15
N TRP A 207 -9.58 -13.53 -18.01
CA TRP A 207 -8.15 -13.18 -18.00
C TRP A 207 -7.73 -12.29 -19.19
N GLU A 208 -8.67 -12.00 -20.09
CA GLU A 208 -8.49 -11.10 -21.25
C GLU A 208 -9.26 -9.79 -21.05
N SER A 209 -8.65 -8.86 -20.31
CA SER A 209 -8.92 -7.42 -20.46
C SER A 209 -7.63 -6.65 -20.25
N ALA A 210 -6.64 -6.98 -21.09
CA ALA A 210 -5.42 -6.19 -21.29
C ALA A 210 -4.82 -6.50 -22.66
N ARG A 211 -5.49 -6.11 -23.75
CA ARG A 211 -4.85 -5.92 -25.06
C ARG A 211 -5.37 -4.64 -25.72
N GLN A 212 -4.61 -3.56 -25.56
CA GLN A 212 -4.36 -2.65 -26.67
C GLN A 212 -3.13 -3.19 -27.40
N ILE A 213 -3.33 -3.94 -28.48
CA ILE A 213 -2.30 -4.12 -29.50
C ILE A 213 -2.97 -3.74 -30.82
N ARG A 214 -2.63 -2.55 -31.31
CA ARG A 214 -2.92 -2.14 -32.68
C ARG A 214 -2.10 -3.02 -33.61
N ARG A 215 -2.75 -3.84 -34.43
CA ARG A 215 -2.23 -4.23 -35.74
C ARG A 215 -3.35 -4.11 -36.76
N SER A 216 -3.00 -3.41 -37.83
CA SER A 216 -3.78 -2.97 -38.98
C SER A 216 -4.18 -4.13 -39.89
N ASP A 217 -5.36 -3.95 -40.48
CA ASP A 217 -5.86 -4.41 -41.78
C ASP A 217 -6.01 -5.90 -42.11
N GLY A 218 -7.24 -6.25 -42.52
CA GLY A 218 -7.58 -7.49 -43.20
C GLY A 218 -9.01 -7.95 -42.87
N GLY A 219 -9.99 -7.51 -43.66
CA GLY A 219 -11.42 -7.67 -43.42
C GLY A 219 -11.96 -9.10 -43.50
N GLY A 220 -13.11 -9.31 -42.85
CA GLY A 220 -13.89 -10.54 -42.94
C GLY A 220 -15.06 -10.53 -41.96
N PHE A 221 -16.27 -10.29 -42.49
CA PHE A 221 -17.53 -10.18 -41.75
C PHE A 221 -17.86 -11.42 -40.91
N SER A 222 -18.32 -11.23 -39.67
CA SER A 222 -19.15 -12.22 -38.98
C SER A 222 -20.31 -11.54 -38.25
N ARG A 223 -21.51 -11.74 -38.81
CA ARG A 223 -22.81 -11.35 -38.26
C ARG A 223 -23.24 -12.37 -37.22
N SER A 224 -23.14 -12.02 -35.94
CA SER A 224 -23.99 -12.59 -34.89
C SER A 224 -24.07 -11.63 -33.71
N GLN A 225 -24.81 -10.54 -33.89
CA GLN A 225 -25.25 -9.69 -32.78
C GLN A 225 -26.77 -9.57 -32.91
N ARG A 226 -27.49 -10.38 -32.14
CA ARG A 226 -28.89 -10.13 -31.80
C ARG A 226 -29.07 -10.27 -30.30
N VAL A 227 -29.39 -9.12 -29.71
CA VAL A 227 -30.27 -8.92 -28.56
C VAL A 227 -29.78 -9.46 -27.22
N SER A 228 -29.08 -8.60 -26.48
CA SER A 228 -29.38 -8.39 -25.05
C SER A 228 -29.17 -6.90 -24.72
N GLY A 229 -30.11 -6.34 -23.97
CA GLY A 229 -30.43 -4.91 -23.92
C GLY A 229 -29.43 -4.01 -23.19
N SER A 230 -29.59 -2.70 -23.47
CA SER A 230 -29.21 -1.55 -22.66
C SER A 230 -27.88 -1.65 -21.89
N ASN A 231 -26.80 -1.19 -22.52
CA ASN A 231 -25.56 -0.80 -21.82
C ASN A 231 -25.86 0.36 -20.85
N SER A 232 -26.29 0.07 -19.62
CA SER A 232 -26.18 1.04 -18.53
C SER A 232 -24.69 1.20 -18.25
N SER A 233 -24.09 2.33 -18.59
CA SER A 233 -22.71 2.60 -18.23
C SER A 233 -22.58 2.55 -16.71
N VAL A 234 -21.91 1.52 -16.18
CA VAL A 234 -21.64 1.41 -14.74
C VAL A 234 -20.81 2.63 -14.34
N VAL A 235 -21.36 3.43 -13.43
CA VAL A 235 -20.66 4.62 -12.92
C VAL A 235 -19.51 4.14 -12.04
N ALA A 236 -18.28 4.53 -12.37
CA ALA A 236 -17.12 4.21 -11.55
C ALA A 236 -17.09 5.06 -10.27
N PHE A 237 -16.66 4.47 -9.15
CA PHE A 237 -16.55 5.14 -7.84
C PHE A 237 -15.73 6.43 -7.90
N ASN A 238 -14.65 6.45 -8.70
CA ASN A 238 -13.79 7.61 -8.88
C ASN A 238 -14.47 8.82 -9.56
N ARG A 239 -15.64 8.64 -10.20
CA ARG A 239 -16.43 9.73 -10.83
C ARG A 239 -17.36 10.43 -9.84
N LEU A 240 -17.54 9.88 -8.64
CA LEU A 240 -18.33 10.50 -7.59
C LEU A 240 -17.59 11.67 -6.94
N SER A 241 -18.35 12.62 -6.39
CA SER A 241 -17.79 13.72 -5.61
C SER A 241 -16.97 13.17 -4.42
N PHE A 242 -15.97 13.93 -3.95
CA PHE A 242 -15.18 13.53 -2.78
C PHE A 242 -16.07 13.26 -1.54
N VAL A 243 -17.08 14.09 -1.34
CA VAL A 243 -18.03 13.98 -0.23
C VAL A 243 -18.82 12.67 -0.32
N ASP A 244 -19.29 12.30 -1.51
CA ASP A 244 -20.05 11.06 -1.69
C ASP A 244 -19.17 9.82 -1.55
N ARG A 245 -17.95 9.84 -2.09
CA ARG A 245 -16.96 8.76 -1.91
C ARG A 245 -16.67 8.51 -0.44
N ARG A 246 -16.45 9.59 0.32
CA ARG A 246 -16.23 9.52 1.77
C ARG A 246 -17.41 8.90 2.50
N LYS A 247 -18.63 9.43 2.26
CA LYS A 247 -19.85 8.93 2.91
C LYS A 247 -20.10 7.46 2.62
N LEU A 248 -19.87 7.03 1.37
CA LEU A 248 -20.02 5.63 0.99
C LEU A 248 -19.01 4.73 1.71
N LEU A 249 -17.74 5.13 1.79
CA LEU A 249 -16.74 4.37 2.54
C LEU A 249 -17.11 4.27 4.03
N GLU A 250 -17.46 5.40 4.66
CA GLU A 250 -17.86 5.44 6.08
C GLU A 250 -19.08 4.53 6.34
N LEU A 251 -20.05 4.54 5.43
CA LEU A 251 -21.22 3.71 5.52
C LEU A 251 -20.89 2.22 5.38
N VAL A 252 -20.15 1.84 4.34
CA VAL A 252 -19.82 0.43 4.09
C VAL A 252 -18.98 -0.13 5.22
N THR A 253 -17.97 0.60 5.69
CA THR A 253 -17.15 0.15 6.83
C THR A 253 -17.98 -0.03 8.09
N GLY A 254 -18.94 0.85 8.35
CA GLY A 254 -19.83 0.73 9.51
C GLY A 254 -20.81 -0.46 9.45
N GLN A 255 -20.89 -1.16 8.32
CA GLN A 255 -21.77 -2.32 8.15
C GLN A 255 -21.00 -3.65 8.05
N VAL A 256 -19.89 -3.67 7.32
CA VAL A 256 -19.12 -4.91 7.09
C VAL A 256 -18.12 -5.20 8.21
N GLY A 257 -17.95 -4.30 9.16
CA GLY A 257 -16.98 -4.45 10.26
C GLY A 257 -17.25 -5.70 11.10
N LEU A 258 -16.24 -6.57 11.19
CA LEU A 258 -16.22 -7.77 12.03
C LEU A 258 -15.21 -7.56 13.15
N LYS A 259 -15.66 -7.69 14.40
CA LYS A 259 -14.76 -7.58 15.56
C LYS A 259 -13.71 -8.68 15.51
N VAL A 260 -12.44 -8.33 15.73
CA VAL A 260 -11.32 -9.29 15.71
C VAL A 260 -11.47 -10.27 16.88
N PRO A 261 -11.63 -11.58 16.64
CA PRO A 261 -11.60 -12.57 17.72
C PRO A 261 -10.20 -12.70 18.30
N ASP A 262 -10.08 -13.10 19.57
CA ASP A 262 -8.79 -13.26 20.25
C ASP A 262 -7.84 -14.20 19.49
N LEU A 263 -8.35 -15.30 18.92
CA LEU A 263 -7.56 -16.22 18.09
C LEU A 263 -7.01 -15.58 16.80
N ALA A 264 -7.64 -14.52 16.29
CA ALA A 264 -7.19 -13.80 15.09
C ALA A 264 -6.29 -12.59 15.42
N SER A 265 -6.14 -12.25 16.70
CA SER A 265 -5.29 -11.15 17.18
C SER A 265 -3.79 -11.46 17.16
N GLY A 266 -3.43 -12.73 16.92
CA GLY A 266 -2.06 -13.24 16.88
C GLY A 266 -1.16 -12.65 15.77
N PRO A 267 0.00 -13.28 15.51
CA PRO A 267 0.97 -12.76 14.54
C PRO A 267 0.38 -12.67 13.13
N LEU A 268 0.83 -11.69 12.36
CA LEU A 268 0.47 -11.51 10.94
C LEU A 268 1.50 -12.13 9.99
N PHE A 269 2.70 -12.37 10.49
CA PHE A 269 3.82 -12.98 9.77
C PHE A 269 4.76 -13.66 10.77
N PRO A 270 5.58 -14.63 10.33
CA PRO A 270 6.55 -15.29 11.21
C PRO A 270 7.57 -14.30 11.77
N GLN A 271 7.83 -14.38 13.07
CA GLN A 271 8.90 -13.65 13.75
C GLN A 271 10.24 -14.37 13.54
N LEU A 272 11.36 -13.71 13.85
CA LEU A 272 12.68 -14.37 13.83
C LEU A 272 12.79 -15.32 15.02
N SER A 273 12.31 -16.56 14.83
CA SER A 273 12.43 -17.65 15.79
C SER A 273 13.38 -18.74 15.28
N ASP A 274 13.87 -19.58 16.18
CA ASP A 274 14.60 -20.80 15.82
C ASP A 274 13.71 -21.76 15.01
N ARG A 275 14.28 -22.88 14.52
CA ARG A 275 13.57 -23.80 13.61
C ARG A 275 12.27 -24.35 14.21
N ASP A 276 12.27 -24.67 15.51
CA ASP A 276 11.11 -25.26 16.19
C ASP A 276 10.06 -24.19 16.53
N GLY A 277 10.49 -22.98 16.90
CA GLY A 277 9.62 -21.82 17.04
C GLY A 277 8.93 -21.43 15.74
N LEU A 278 9.66 -21.44 14.61
CA LEU A 278 9.09 -21.15 13.29
C LEU A 278 7.95 -22.09 12.92
N LYS A 279 8.09 -23.40 13.16
CA LYS A 279 7.02 -24.38 12.90
C LYS A 279 5.77 -24.09 13.72
N LYS A 280 5.95 -23.78 15.01
CA LYS A 280 4.83 -23.44 15.90
C LYS A 280 4.12 -22.16 15.45
N GLU A 281 4.87 -21.15 15.02
CA GLU A 281 4.30 -19.91 14.49
C GLU A 281 3.54 -20.13 13.18
N LEU A 282 4.07 -20.94 12.26
CA LEU A 282 3.41 -21.29 11.01
C LEU A 282 2.08 -22.03 11.27
N LEU A 283 2.01 -22.89 12.29
CA LEU A 283 0.76 -23.51 12.71
C LEU A 283 -0.27 -22.48 13.17
N LEU A 284 0.13 -21.53 14.03
CA LEU A 284 -0.76 -20.45 14.49
C LEU A 284 -1.26 -19.57 13.33
N LEU A 285 -0.37 -19.24 12.39
CA LEU A 285 -0.72 -18.48 11.19
C LEU A 285 -1.69 -19.27 10.28
N SER A 286 -1.52 -20.59 10.19
CA SER A 286 -2.42 -21.47 9.44
C SER A 286 -3.81 -21.53 10.07
N GLU A 287 -3.91 -21.72 11.39
CA GLU A 287 -5.18 -21.69 12.13
C GLU A 287 -5.89 -20.35 11.98
N ARG A 288 -5.15 -19.24 12.15
CA ARG A 288 -5.66 -17.89 11.93
C ARG A 288 -6.18 -17.70 10.51
N ARG A 289 -5.44 -18.16 9.49
CA ARG A 289 -5.87 -18.09 8.10
C ARG A 289 -7.19 -18.83 7.87
N ILE A 290 -7.34 -20.05 8.41
CA ILE A 290 -8.57 -20.83 8.26
C ILE A 290 -9.75 -20.08 8.91
N LEU A 291 -9.56 -19.54 10.11
CA LEU A 291 -10.56 -18.74 10.80
C LEU A 291 -10.98 -17.52 9.96
N LEU A 292 -10.03 -16.77 9.41
CA LEU A 292 -10.33 -15.60 8.58
C LEU A 292 -11.04 -15.98 7.29
N MET A 293 -10.67 -17.09 6.64
CA MET A 293 -11.38 -17.57 5.46
C MET A 293 -12.82 -18.01 5.79
N GLN A 294 -13.05 -18.62 6.95
CA GLN A 294 -14.40 -18.90 7.45
C GLN A 294 -15.17 -17.58 7.67
N MET A 295 -14.57 -16.61 8.36
CA MET A 295 -15.18 -15.29 8.56
C MET A 295 -15.50 -14.59 7.24
N TYR A 296 -14.63 -14.68 6.24
CA TYR A 296 -14.87 -14.09 4.92
C TYR A 296 -16.07 -14.72 4.20
N ARG A 297 -16.21 -16.06 4.28
CA ARG A 297 -17.31 -16.80 3.64
C ARG A 297 -18.66 -16.55 4.33
N HIS A 298 -18.67 -16.37 5.64
CA HIS A 298 -19.90 -16.19 6.44
C HIS A 298 -20.26 -14.72 6.70
N GLY A 299 -19.27 -13.85 6.75
CA GLY A 299 -19.36 -12.47 7.23
C GLY A 299 -19.80 -11.45 6.20
N GLY A 300 -20.46 -11.89 5.12
CA GLY A 300 -21.15 -11.05 4.13
C GLY A 300 -20.49 -9.68 3.89
N GLY A 301 -19.46 -9.61 3.05
CA GLY A 301 -18.81 -8.35 2.66
C GLY A 301 -19.69 -7.37 1.86
N TYR A 302 -21.02 -7.52 1.95
CA TYR A 302 -22.03 -6.83 1.17
C TYR A 302 -23.24 -6.52 2.04
N THR A 303 -23.82 -5.34 1.86
CA THR A 303 -25.10 -4.98 2.48
C THR A 303 -26.15 -4.67 1.43
N ASP A 304 -27.38 -5.15 1.67
CA ASP A 304 -28.56 -4.82 0.87
C ASP A 304 -29.02 -3.40 1.24
N TRP A 305 -29.05 -2.51 0.24
CA TRP A 305 -29.49 -1.12 0.44
C TRP A 305 -31.03 -1.01 0.51
N GLN A 306 -31.79 -2.06 0.13
CA GLN A 306 -33.26 -2.06 0.14
C GLN A 306 -33.86 -2.47 1.49
N THR A 307 -33.18 -3.31 2.31
CA THR A 307 -33.62 -3.65 3.69
C THR A 307 -33.36 -2.55 4.73
N MET A 308 -32.94 -1.35 4.31
CA MET A 308 -32.63 -0.19 5.17
C MET A 308 -33.83 0.43 5.94
N SER A 309 -34.99 -0.22 6.02
CA SER A 309 -36.19 0.33 6.64
C SER A 309 -36.33 0.08 8.15
N GLY A 310 -35.44 -0.69 8.78
CA GLY A 310 -35.59 -1.04 10.20
C GLY A 310 -34.29 -1.06 10.99
N MET A 311 -33.77 0.09 11.44
CA MET A 311 -32.85 0.27 12.60
C MET A 311 -32.56 1.78 12.88
N PRO A 312 -31.85 2.17 13.97
CA PRO A 312 -32.28 3.11 15.02
C PRO A 312 -32.19 4.60 14.64
N SER A 313 -32.81 5.46 15.48
CA SER A 313 -33.12 6.88 15.21
C SER A 313 -31.97 7.76 14.70
N ASP A 314 -30.72 7.50 15.09
CA ASP A 314 -29.57 8.33 14.68
C ASP A 314 -29.09 8.04 13.24
N ALA A 315 -29.22 6.78 12.77
CA ALA A 315 -28.95 6.40 11.38
C ALA A 315 -30.06 6.90 10.44
N ARG A 316 -31.29 7.05 10.94
CA ARG A 316 -32.43 7.68 10.25
C ARG A 316 -32.19 9.15 9.94
N VAL A 317 -31.41 9.89 10.73
CA VAL A 317 -31.16 11.32 10.47
C VAL A 317 -30.21 11.50 9.27
N VAL A 318 -29.22 10.61 9.10
CA VAL A 318 -28.29 10.66 7.97
C VAL A 318 -28.96 10.16 6.69
N THR A 319 -29.74 9.08 6.76
CA THR A 319 -30.54 8.57 5.63
C THR A 319 -31.70 9.48 5.26
N SER A 320 -32.39 10.13 6.21
CA SER A 320 -33.42 11.14 5.90
C SER A 320 -32.84 12.43 5.33
N LYS A 321 -31.62 12.84 5.71
CA LYS A 321 -30.91 13.96 5.06
C LYS A 321 -30.47 13.62 3.62
N LEU A 322 -30.02 12.39 3.37
CA LEU A 322 -29.72 11.91 2.02
C LEU A 322 -30.97 11.73 1.16
N LYS A 323 -32.09 11.27 1.74
CA LYS A 323 -33.38 11.15 1.07
C LYS A 323 -34.00 12.54 0.78
N LYS A 324 -33.92 13.48 1.72
CA LYS A 324 -34.38 14.87 1.54
C LYS A 324 -33.55 15.66 0.53
N SER A 325 -32.25 15.37 0.35
CA SER A 325 -31.45 15.99 -0.71
C SER A 325 -31.70 15.39 -2.10
N LEU A 326 -32.43 14.28 -2.18
CA LEU A 326 -32.74 13.57 -3.42
C LEU A 326 -34.13 13.95 -3.99
N GLU A 327 -35.01 14.56 -3.20
CA GLU A 327 -36.41 14.78 -3.59
C GLU A 327 -36.73 16.18 -4.14
N HIS A 328 -35.82 17.17 -4.12
CA HIS A 328 -36.12 18.52 -4.63
C HIS A 328 -35.07 19.09 -5.61
N PRO A 329 -35.44 19.30 -6.89
CA PRO A 329 -34.69 20.18 -7.79
C PRO A 329 -35.11 21.65 -7.58
N SER A 330 -34.11 22.52 -7.33
CA SER A 330 -34.12 23.99 -7.39
C SER A 330 -35.11 24.80 -6.53
N SER A 331 -34.59 25.65 -5.63
CA SER A 331 -34.72 27.12 -5.71
C SER A 331 -34.02 27.82 -4.53
N THR A 332 -33.49 29.00 -4.83
CA THR A 332 -32.66 29.90 -4.02
C THR A 332 -33.37 30.50 -2.79
N SER A 333 -32.53 30.95 -1.83
CA SER A 333 -32.72 32.08 -0.88
C SER A 333 -33.07 31.77 0.60
N ALA A 334 -32.14 32.24 1.45
CA ALA A 334 -32.24 32.82 2.80
C ALA A 334 -33.32 32.34 3.79
N LEU A 335 -32.90 32.02 5.01
CA LEU A 335 -33.10 32.89 6.20
C LEU A 335 -32.31 32.39 7.43
N LEU A 336 -31.78 33.36 8.14
CA LEU A 336 -31.13 33.31 9.45
C LEU A 336 -32.17 33.39 10.59
N ASN A 337 -31.70 33.15 11.82
CA ASN A 337 -32.33 33.24 13.15
C ASN A 337 -33.02 31.95 13.63
N GLY A 338 -32.93 31.54 14.90
CA GLY A 338 -32.37 32.12 16.12
C GLY A 338 -33.13 31.50 17.31
N ASP A 339 -32.38 31.08 18.35
CA ASP A 339 -32.78 30.76 19.74
C ASP A 339 -33.71 29.54 20.00
N GLU A 340 -33.20 28.45 20.59
CA GLU A 340 -33.01 28.13 22.03
C GLU A 340 -34.28 27.60 22.72
N ILE A 341 -34.21 26.36 23.24
CA ILE A 341 -34.69 25.91 24.56
C ILE A 341 -34.12 24.49 24.85
N HIS A 342 -33.59 24.36 26.06
CA HIS A 342 -33.00 23.22 26.79
C HIS A 342 -33.92 21.96 26.87
N LEU A 343 -33.47 20.71 27.09
CA LEU A 343 -32.81 20.22 28.33
C LEU A 343 -32.37 18.72 28.23
N HIS A 344 -31.24 18.41 28.88
CA HIS A 344 -30.73 17.15 29.50
C HIS A 344 -30.19 15.91 28.72
N ASN A 345 -28.85 15.78 28.79
CA ASN A 345 -27.97 14.62 29.11
C ASN A 345 -28.30 13.22 28.54
N SER A 346 -27.36 12.58 27.80
CA SER A 346 -26.17 11.96 28.43
C SER A 346 -24.87 12.16 27.62
N LYS A 347 -23.82 12.56 28.35
CA LYS A 347 -22.50 12.89 27.80
C LYS A 347 -21.71 11.63 27.41
N ARG A 348 -21.71 11.28 26.13
CA ARG A 348 -20.54 10.63 25.49
C ARG A 348 -19.54 11.74 25.10
N ARG A 349 -18.70 12.16 26.05
CA ARG A 349 -17.55 13.02 25.73
C ARG A 349 -16.60 12.23 24.84
N SER A 350 -16.39 12.74 23.64
CA SER A 350 -15.77 12.07 22.50
C SER A 350 -14.43 12.71 22.19
N VAL A 351 -13.42 11.90 21.92
CA VAL A 351 -12.13 12.31 21.30
C VAL A 351 -12.33 12.87 19.88
N ALA A 352 -13.56 12.81 19.33
CA ALA A 352 -13.94 13.44 18.06
C ALA A 352 -13.89 14.99 18.05
N GLY A 353 -13.61 15.65 19.17
CA GLY A 353 -13.44 17.10 19.22
C GLY A 353 -12.28 17.59 18.34
N TYR A 354 -11.16 16.87 18.32
CA TYR A 354 -9.98 17.28 17.54
C TYR A 354 -10.15 17.08 16.02
N PHE A 355 -10.90 16.06 15.60
CA PHE A 355 -11.03 15.72 14.18
C PHE A 355 -12.08 16.56 13.43
N LYS A 356 -13.05 17.14 14.14
CA LYS A 356 -14.14 17.91 13.52
C LYS A 356 -13.70 19.30 13.07
N ASP A 357 -12.72 19.89 13.75
CA ASP A 357 -12.26 21.26 13.46
C ASP A 357 -11.17 21.35 12.39
N SER A 358 -10.32 20.33 12.23
CA SER A 358 -9.30 20.30 11.16
C SER A 358 -9.90 20.16 9.74
N LEU A 359 -11.08 19.54 9.63
CA LEU A 359 -11.78 19.32 8.35
C LEU A 359 -12.42 20.58 7.74
N LYS A 360 -12.61 21.66 8.52
CA LYS A 360 -13.13 22.94 7.98
C LYS A 360 -12.16 23.61 7.00
N GLN A 361 -10.85 23.33 7.11
CA GLN A 361 -9.84 23.97 6.26
C GLN A 361 -9.84 23.48 4.80
N ILE A 362 -10.37 22.28 4.52
CA ILE A 362 -10.42 21.71 3.15
C ILE A 362 -11.60 22.28 2.35
N LEU A 363 -12.63 22.82 3.02
CA LEU A 363 -13.85 23.34 2.39
C LEU A 363 -13.79 24.83 2.00
N GLY A 364 -12.70 25.55 2.25
CA GLY A 364 -12.68 27.02 2.18
C GLY A 364 -11.50 27.63 1.43
N ARG A 365 -11.36 27.38 0.12
CA ARG A 365 -10.50 28.22 -0.76
C ARG A 365 -11.13 28.43 -2.13
N SER A 366 -12.10 29.34 -2.20
CA SER A 366 -12.39 30.11 -3.41
C SER A 366 -11.57 31.40 -3.35
N PHE A 367 -10.63 31.59 -4.27
CA PHE A 367 -9.91 32.86 -4.39
C PHE A 367 -10.79 33.87 -5.13
N SER A 368 -11.12 34.96 -4.44
CA SER A 368 -11.77 36.14 -4.99
C SER A 368 -10.94 37.36 -4.59
N THR A 369 -10.22 37.94 -5.54
CA THR A 369 -9.85 39.36 -5.49
C THR A 369 -9.87 39.87 -6.93
N GLY A 370 -10.76 40.83 -7.18
CA GLY A 370 -11.17 41.26 -8.51
C GLY A 370 -10.15 42.12 -9.25
N GLY A 371 -10.33 42.18 -10.58
CA GLY A 371 -9.58 43.07 -11.46
C GLY A 371 -9.87 42.87 -12.95
N ARG A 372 -10.94 43.53 -13.42
CA ARG A 372 -11.21 44.04 -14.79
C ARG A 372 -11.40 43.07 -15.98
N VAL A 373 -12.57 43.28 -16.60
CA VAL A 373 -13.10 42.83 -17.88
C VAL A 373 -12.17 43.17 -19.06
N ILE A 374 -11.91 42.19 -19.95
CA ILE A 374 -11.91 42.31 -21.43
C ILE A 374 -12.01 40.89 -22.06
N SER A 375 -13.14 40.67 -22.74
CA SER A 375 -13.38 39.97 -24.02
C SER A 375 -12.70 38.64 -24.41
N LYS A 376 -13.56 37.61 -24.56
CA LYS A 376 -13.66 36.60 -25.64
C LYS A 376 -12.38 36.02 -26.26
N ASN A 377 -12.08 34.75 -25.98
CA ASN A 377 -12.36 33.64 -26.92
C ASN A 377 -11.95 32.28 -26.33
N GLY A 378 -12.55 31.23 -26.89
CA GLY A 378 -12.70 29.91 -26.32
C GLY A 378 -11.42 29.22 -25.85
N SER A 379 -11.53 28.60 -24.69
CA SER A 379 -10.75 27.43 -24.35
C SER A 379 -11.65 26.50 -23.54
N SER A 380 -11.97 25.34 -24.11
CA SER A 380 -12.93 24.38 -23.58
C SER A 380 -12.36 23.72 -22.32
N SER A 381 -12.72 24.25 -21.15
CA SER A 381 -12.52 23.52 -19.89
C SER A 381 -13.57 22.41 -19.81
N SER A 382 -13.18 21.17 -20.10
CA SER A 382 -13.95 20.00 -19.71
C SER A 382 -13.85 19.86 -18.19
N GLU A 383 -14.56 20.69 -17.42
CA GLU A 383 -14.85 20.40 -16.03
C GLU A 383 -15.68 19.11 -16.02
N SER A 384 -15.03 17.99 -15.66
CA SER A 384 -15.69 16.69 -15.62
C SER A 384 -16.83 16.76 -14.62
N ARG A 385 -18.07 16.82 -15.10
CA ARG A 385 -19.26 16.75 -14.24
C ARG A 385 -19.17 15.45 -13.44
N HIS A 386 -19.14 15.58 -12.11
CA HIS A 386 -19.18 14.42 -11.21
C HIS A 386 -20.48 13.64 -11.49
N ALA A 387 -20.38 12.31 -11.47
CA ALA A 387 -21.55 11.46 -11.60
C ALA A 387 -22.41 11.56 -10.34
N GLN A 388 -23.73 11.40 -10.49
CA GLN A 388 -24.63 11.49 -9.35
C GLN A 388 -24.61 10.20 -8.54
N LEU A 389 -24.65 10.32 -7.20
CA LEU A 389 -24.63 9.17 -6.29
C LEU A 389 -25.75 8.17 -6.59
N HIS A 390 -26.93 8.65 -6.96
CA HIS A 390 -28.07 7.78 -7.26
C HIS A 390 -27.85 6.91 -8.51
N GLU A 391 -27.10 7.40 -9.50
CA GLU A 391 -26.78 6.66 -10.72
C GLU A 391 -25.79 5.53 -10.43
N PHE A 392 -24.82 5.80 -9.56
CA PHE A 392 -23.89 4.81 -9.03
C PHE A 392 -24.62 3.70 -8.27
N LEU A 393 -25.53 4.05 -7.36
CA LEU A 393 -26.27 3.06 -6.57
C LEU A 393 -27.25 2.24 -7.42
N ARG A 394 -27.71 2.74 -8.58
CA ARG A 394 -28.56 1.95 -9.50
C ARG A 394 -27.81 0.80 -10.20
N SER A 395 -26.49 0.78 -10.15
CA SER A 395 -25.68 -0.23 -10.84
C SER A 395 -25.51 -1.54 -10.03
N GLY A 396 -26.04 -1.62 -8.81
CA GLY A 396 -26.00 -2.81 -7.96
C GLY A 396 -27.10 -2.79 -6.90
N ASP A 397 -27.56 -3.96 -6.46
CA ASP A 397 -28.50 -4.08 -5.33
C ASP A 397 -27.78 -4.02 -3.98
N MET A 398 -26.48 -4.32 -3.98
CA MET A 398 -25.61 -4.29 -2.83
C MET A 398 -24.39 -3.42 -3.10
N ILE A 399 -23.75 -2.97 -2.03
CA ILE A 399 -22.44 -2.31 -2.08
C ILE A 399 -21.46 -3.03 -1.16
N GLY A 400 -20.20 -3.08 -1.58
CA GLY A 400 -19.12 -3.70 -0.82
C GLY A 400 -17.80 -2.93 -0.93
N LEU A 401 -16.90 -3.20 0.01
CA LEU A 401 -15.55 -2.64 0.00
C LEU A 401 -14.72 -3.34 -1.07
N SER A 402 -13.87 -2.59 -1.79
CA SER A 402 -12.96 -3.17 -2.77
C SER A 402 -11.58 -2.51 -2.74
N LEU A 403 -10.54 -3.32 -2.91
CA LEU A 403 -9.18 -2.86 -3.18
C LEU A 403 -8.89 -2.98 -4.68
N HIS A 404 -8.43 -1.89 -5.28
CA HIS A 404 -8.12 -1.83 -6.70
C HIS A 404 -6.67 -1.41 -6.93
N ALA A 405 -5.85 -2.37 -7.39
CA ALA A 405 -4.46 -2.14 -7.76
C ALA A 405 -4.36 -1.78 -9.25
N SER A 406 -4.09 -0.51 -9.53
CA SER A 406 -4.12 0.06 -10.88
C SER A 406 -2.79 0.70 -11.27
N SER A 407 -2.55 0.78 -12.58
CA SER A 407 -1.44 1.54 -13.16
C SER A 407 -1.93 2.92 -13.62
N THR A 408 -1.26 3.97 -13.16
CA THR A 408 -1.55 5.36 -13.51
C THR A 408 -0.26 6.05 -13.93
N LYS A 409 -0.30 6.89 -14.97
CA LYS A 409 0.85 7.73 -15.31
C LYS A 409 1.01 8.82 -14.26
N LEU A 410 2.07 8.72 -13.45
CA LEU A 410 2.40 9.70 -12.41
C LEU A 410 3.69 10.43 -12.80
N SER A 411 3.73 11.75 -12.59
CA SER A 411 4.98 12.49 -12.58
C SER A 411 5.71 12.23 -11.26
N THR A 412 7.02 12.09 -11.29
CA THR A 412 7.86 11.98 -10.08
C THR A 412 8.77 13.18 -9.97
N TYR A 413 9.05 13.62 -8.75
CA TYR A 413 10.09 14.58 -8.43
C TYR A 413 11.05 13.93 -7.44
N ARG A 414 12.32 13.74 -7.80
CA ARG A 414 13.34 13.13 -6.92
C ARG A 414 12.91 11.77 -6.36
N ALA A 415 12.43 10.90 -7.24
CA ALA A 415 11.82 9.60 -6.92
C ALA A 415 10.54 9.63 -6.06
N TRP A 416 10.02 10.80 -5.68
CA TRP A 416 8.74 10.95 -4.97
C TRP A 416 7.59 11.17 -5.97
N PRO A 417 6.53 10.33 -5.97
CA PRO A 417 5.44 10.49 -6.92
C PRO A 417 4.56 11.67 -6.55
N ASN A 418 4.08 12.39 -7.58
CA ASN A 418 3.08 13.43 -7.43
C ASN A 418 1.71 12.77 -7.26
N MET A 419 1.14 12.91 -6.07
CA MET A 419 -0.07 12.21 -5.66
C MET A 419 -1.28 13.16 -5.72
N HIS A 420 -2.48 12.61 -5.63
CA HIS A 420 -3.71 13.39 -5.55
C HIS A 420 -4.26 13.48 -4.13
N ASP A 421 -4.43 14.70 -3.62
CA ASP A 421 -4.98 15.01 -2.29
C ASP A 421 -6.39 14.43 -2.00
N ASN A 422 -7.19 14.13 -3.04
CA ASN A 422 -8.61 13.76 -2.90
C ASN A 422 -8.89 12.29 -3.27
N LYS A 423 -7.91 11.40 -3.14
CA LYS A 423 -8.06 9.96 -3.40
C LYS A 423 -7.71 9.15 -2.15
N TYR A 424 -8.55 8.17 -1.83
CA TYR A 424 -8.25 7.14 -0.84
C TYR A 424 -7.28 6.14 -1.48
N ALA A 425 -6.01 6.53 -1.57
CA ALA A 425 -5.02 5.84 -2.37
C ALA A 425 -3.65 5.74 -1.71
N LEU A 426 -2.98 4.62 -1.91
CA LEU A 426 -1.55 4.46 -1.66
C LEU A 426 -0.80 4.42 -2.99
N TYR A 427 0.37 5.04 -3.06
CA TYR A 427 1.19 5.18 -4.25
C TYR A 427 2.51 4.44 -4.07
N LYS A 428 2.89 3.64 -5.06
CA LYS A 428 4.08 2.80 -4.97
C LYS A 428 5.34 3.67 -5.10
N LEU A 429 6.30 3.50 -4.19
CA LEU A 429 7.64 4.05 -4.36
C LEU A 429 8.50 3.09 -5.18
N PRO A 430 9.11 3.54 -6.29
CA PRO A 430 10.05 2.72 -7.04
C PRO A 430 11.36 2.60 -6.26
N THR A 431 11.60 1.44 -5.65
CA THR A 431 12.87 1.12 -5.01
C THR A 431 13.84 0.52 -6.04
N ARG A 432 14.95 1.21 -6.32
CA ARG A 432 16.00 0.68 -7.19
C ARG A 432 16.90 -0.26 -6.39
N THR A 433 17.22 -1.41 -6.97
CA THR A 433 18.27 -2.28 -6.44
C THR A 433 19.64 -1.67 -6.72
N PRO A 434 20.58 -1.72 -5.76
CA PRO A 434 21.97 -1.34 -6.00
C PRO A 434 22.53 -2.07 -7.23
N THR A 435 23.19 -1.34 -8.11
CA THR A 435 23.90 -1.87 -9.28
C THR A 435 25.28 -1.23 -9.37
N SER A 436 26.18 -1.76 -10.19
CA SER A 436 27.51 -1.17 -10.39
C SER A 436 27.37 0.29 -10.88
N GLY A 437 28.08 1.22 -10.23
CA GLY A 437 27.96 2.66 -10.46
C GLY A 437 26.74 3.33 -9.79
N GLN A 438 25.83 2.56 -9.18
CA GLN A 438 24.69 3.07 -8.39
C GLN A 438 24.58 2.33 -7.05
N GLU A 439 25.71 2.14 -6.40
CA GLU A 439 25.86 1.27 -5.23
C GLU A 439 25.06 1.77 -4.02
N TYR A 440 24.89 3.09 -3.88
CA TYR A 440 24.18 3.68 -2.74
C TYR A 440 22.65 3.71 -2.92
N ALA A 441 22.13 3.23 -4.05
CA ALA A 441 20.69 3.26 -4.33
C ALA A 441 19.90 2.40 -3.33
N GLY A 442 18.64 2.77 -3.13
CA GLY A 442 17.69 2.01 -2.32
C GLY A 442 17.39 2.66 -0.98
N LEU A 443 16.92 1.86 -0.03
CA LEU A 443 16.39 2.34 1.24
C LEU A 443 17.46 2.37 2.34
N TRP A 444 17.48 3.47 3.07
CA TRP A 444 18.41 3.73 4.18
C TRP A 444 17.66 4.21 5.42
N GLY A 445 18.11 3.75 6.59
CA GLY A 445 17.71 4.26 7.88
C GLY A 445 18.73 5.28 8.38
N GLY A 446 18.28 6.35 9.02
CA GLY A 446 19.14 7.46 9.41
C GLY A 446 18.82 8.04 10.78
N THR A 447 19.85 8.62 11.41
CA THR A 447 19.74 9.41 12.65
C THR A 447 20.71 10.58 12.62
N PHE A 448 20.39 11.65 13.34
CA PHE A 448 21.33 12.75 13.54
C PHE A 448 22.36 12.42 14.65
N GLY A 449 23.61 12.83 14.41
CA GLY A 449 24.76 12.69 15.31
C GLY A 449 25.74 11.60 14.90
N TRP A 450 26.94 11.69 15.48
CA TRP A 450 28.05 10.75 15.32
C TRP A 450 28.55 10.27 16.69
N PRO A 451 28.91 8.99 16.89
CA PRO A 451 28.67 7.85 15.99
C PRO A 451 27.16 7.56 15.77
N PRO A 452 26.80 6.72 14.79
CA PRO A 452 25.41 6.34 14.57
C PRO A 452 24.77 5.71 15.81
N GLY A 453 23.53 6.10 16.08
CA GLY A 453 22.54 5.14 16.52
C GLY A 453 22.55 4.53 17.93
N ARG A 454 23.19 5.10 18.97
CA ARG A 454 22.81 4.78 20.37
C ARG A 454 22.73 6.04 21.23
N PRO A 455 21.55 6.55 21.59
CA PRO A 455 21.45 7.51 22.68
C PRO A 455 21.97 6.84 23.97
N SER A 456 22.75 7.56 24.77
CA SER A 456 23.05 7.11 26.14
C SER A 456 21.73 7.01 26.92
N GLU A 457 21.63 6.10 27.89
CA GLU A 457 20.39 5.87 28.66
C GLU A 457 19.78 7.16 29.25
N ASP A 458 20.63 8.16 29.56
CA ASP A 458 20.23 9.45 30.12
C ASP A 458 19.77 10.51 29.10
N LYS A 459 19.77 10.22 27.79
CA LYS A 459 19.43 11.17 26.73
C LYS A 459 18.11 10.81 26.03
N PRO A 460 17.36 11.82 25.53
CA PRO A 460 16.17 11.56 24.74
C PRO A 460 16.51 10.73 23.48
N GLY A 461 15.51 10.00 22.98
CA GLY A 461 15.64 9.17 21.80
C GLY A 461 16.04 10.00 20.57
N LYS A 462 16.68 9.35 19.59
CA LYS A 462 17.03 10.01 18.32
C LYS A 462 15.91 9.78 17.31
N ALA A 463 15.41 10.83 16.69
CA ALA A 463 14.39 10.69 15.64
C ALA A 463 14.86 9.75 14.51
N LEU A 464 14.03 8.78 14.17
CA LEU A 464 14.26 7.87 13.05
C LEU A 464 13.98 8.57 11.72
N PHE A 465 14.89 8.44 10.76
CA PHE A 465 14.66 8.83 9.37
C PHE A 465 14.69 7.61 8.48
N PHE A 466 13.78 7.55 7.50
CA PHE A 466 13.98 6.72 6.34
C PHE A 466 14.20 7.59 5.11
N LEU A 467 15.25 7.29 4.36
CA LEU A 467 15.62 7.97 3.13
C LEU A 467 15.68 6.97 1.99
N LEU A 468 15.09 7.35 0.85
CA LEU A 468 15.26 6.67 -0.42
C LEU A 468 16.39 7.37 -1.19
N LEU A 469 17.52 6.68 -1.32
CA LEU A 469 18.65 7.15 -2.12
C LEU A 469 18.44 6.74 -3.57
N SER A 470 18.53 7.72 -4.47
CA SER A 470 18.32 7.53 -5.91
C SER A 470 19.32 8.34 -6.72
N TYR A 471 19.62 7.84 -7.91
CA TYR A 471 20.53 8.49 -8.85
C TYR A 471 19.74 9.19 -9.95
N GLU A 472 20.09 10.44 -10.24
CA GLU A 472 19.57 11.22 -11.36
C GLU A 472 20.75 11.79 -12.15
N GLU A 473 20.61 11.85 -13.47
CA GLU A 473 21.60 12.50 -14.33
C GLU A 473 21.09 13.90 -14.65
N SER A 474 21.93 14.91 -14.39
CA SER A 474 21.60 16.31 -14.67
C SER A 474 22.84 17.02 -15.20
N GLU A 475 22.72 17.68 -16.34
CA GLU A 475 23.82 18.45 -16.96
C GLU A 475 25.11 17.62 -17.18
N GLY A 476 24.97 16.31 -17.42
CA GLY A 476 26.10 15.40 -17.59
C GLY A 476 26.81 14.99 -16.30
N GLN A 477 26.29 15.40 -15.13
CA GLN A 477 26.76 14.96 -13.82
C GLN A 477 25.79 13.93 -13.22
N GLN A 478 26.36 12.91 -12.56
CA GLN A 478 25.57 11.94 -11.82
C GLN A 478 25.34 12.43 -10.38
N LEU A 479 24.07 12.70 -10.06
CA LEU A 479 23.63 13.16 -8.75
C LEU A 479 23.10 12.00 -7.92
N LEU A 480 23.53 11.90 -6.67
CA LEU A 480 22.92 11.06 -5.65
C LEU A 480 22.02 11.93 -4.77
N ILE A 481 20.74 11.56 -4.72
CA ILE A 481 19.70 12.30 -4.02
C ILE A 481 19.14 11.44 -2.89
N ALA A 482 19.16 11.96 -1.66
CA ALA A 482 18.55 11.30 -0.50
C ALA A 482 17.18 11.90 -0.18
N THR A 483 16.13 11.28 -0.68
CA THR A 483 14.75 11.74 -0.50
C THR A 483 14.16 11.19 0.79
N LYS A 484 13.68 12.05 1.68
CA LYS A 484 13.05 11.63 2.93
C LYS A 484 11.68 11.01 2.71
N ILE A 485 11.46 9.82 3.25
CA ILE A 485 10.17 9.12 3.19
C ILE A 485 9.46 9.04 4.54
N LEU A 486 10.22 9.07 5.65
CA LEU A 486 9.70 9.06 7.02
C LEU A 486 10.62 9.87 7.94
N GLU A 487 10.01 10.62 8.86
CA GLU A 487 10.66 11.37 9.94
C GLU A 487 9.98 11.01 11.26
N GLY A 488 10.75 10.66 12.28
CA GLY A 488 10.29 10.18 13.58
C GLY A 488 10.06 11.24 14.65
N THR A 489 9.96 12.51 14.28
CA THR A 489 9.76 13.63 15.21
C THR A 489 8.28 13.85 15.57
N HIS A 490 8.03 14.61 16.64
CA HIS A 490 6.67 15.03 17.01
C HIS A 490 6.02 15.97 15.97
N TYR A 491 6.85 16.77 15.30
CA TYR A 491 6.46 17.74 14.28
C TYR A 491 7.40 17.66 13.09
N VAL A 492 6.83 17.68 11.89
CA VAL A 492 7.64 17.66 10.67
C VAL A 492 8.33 18.98 10.44
N LEU A 493 9.65 18.91 10.31
CA LEU A 493 10.47 20.04 9.91
C LEU A 493 10.36 20.30 8.39
N HIS A 494 10.36 19.24 7.59
CA HIS A 494 10.25 19.31 6.13
C HIS A 494 9.30 18.24 5.58
N PRO A 495 8.42 18.51 4.60
CA PRO A 495 7.52 17.47 4.07
C PRO A 495 8.25 16.21 3.59
N ASN A 496 7.64 15.03 3.75
CA ASN A 496 8.13 13.82 3.07
C ASN A 496 8.13 14.04 1.55
N GLY A 497 9.13 13.49 0.87
CA GLY A 497 9.47 13.81 -0.51
C GLY A 497 10.53 14.91 -0.66
N SER A 498 10.90 15.61 0.41
CA SER A 498 12.02 16.56 0.39
C SER A 498 13.35 15.83 0.28
N ALA A 499 14.28 16.35 -0.53
CA ALA A 499 15.65 15.86 -0.53
C ALA A 499 16.37 16.39 0.70
N MET A 500 16.86 15.50 1.55
CA MET A 500 17.69 15.85 2.70
C MET A 500 19.06 16.33 2.26
N PHE A 501 19.61 15.72 1.22
CA PHE A 501 20.81 16.18 0.55
C PHE A 501 20.85 15.71 -0.91
N VAL A 502 21.67 16.41 -1.70
CA VAL A 502 22.05 16.07 -3.07
C VAL A 502 23.56 16.18 -3.14
N VAL A 503 24.24 15.11 -3.58
CA VAL A 503 25.69 15.12 -3.81
C VAL A 503 26.02 14.75 -5.24
N LYS A 504 27.15 15.29 -5.71
CA LYS A 504 27.70 15.00 -7.02
C LYS A 504 28.71 13.87 -6.87
N VAL A 505 28.42 12.72 -7.46
CA VAL A 505 29.24 11.51 -7.27
C VAL A 505 30.56 11.63 -8.07
N ASP A 506 30.55 12.42 -9.13
CA ASP A 506 31.73 12.68 -9.97
C ASP A 506 32.71 13.71 -9.37
N ASP A 507 32.28 14.47 -8.35
CA ASP A 507 33.06 15.54 -7.71
C ASP A 507 33.52 15.12 -6.30
N PRO A 508 34.73 14.51 -6.16
CA PRO A 508 35.24 14.11 -4.86
C PRO A 508 35.48 15.31 -3.95
N SER A 509 35.20 15.15 -2.66
CA SER A 509 35.43 16.16 -1.62
C SER A 509 36.75 15.90 -0.90
N THR A 510 37.47 16.98 -0.59
CA THR A 510 38.68 16.95 0.26
C THR A 510 38.39 17.42 1.68
N ASP A 511 37.11 17.63 2.04
CA ASP A 511 36.75 18.10 3.37
C ASP A 511 37.11 17.04 4.44
N PRO A 512 37.65 17.44 5.60
CA PRO A 512 37.87 16.52 6.70
C PRO A 512 36.55 16.16 7.39
N PHE A 513 36.43 14.93 7.87
CA PHE A 513 35.31 14.54 8.74
C PHE A 513 35.45 15.22 10.12
N PRO A 514 34.35 15.73 10.72
CA PRO A 514 34.41 16.45 11.99
C PRO A 514 34.59 15.50 13.19
N LEU A 515 35.79 14.98 13.41
CA LEU A 515 36.17 14.29 14.65
C LEU A 515 36.68 15.29 15.69
N GLU A 516 36.23 15.15 16.94
CA GLU A 516 36.85 15.85 18.08
C GLU A 516 38.27 15.27 18.30
N PRO A 517 39.30 16.10 18.54
CA PRO A 517 40.70 15.67 18.66
C PRO A 517 41.04 14.92 19.96
N ASP A 518 40.06 14.64 20.83
CA ASP A 518 40.29 14.06 22.15
C ASP A 518 40.33 12.52 22.13
N GLY A 519 41.52 12.00 21.84
CA GLY A 519 42.18 11.02 22.70
C GLY A 519 41.77 9.55 22.66
N ASN A 520 40.80 9.12 21.84
CA ASN A 520 40.53 7.70 21.56
C ASN A 520 39.81 7.47 20.21
N SER A 521 40.12 8.27 19.19
CA SER A 521 39.57 8.08 17.86
C SER A 521 40.20 6.85 17.20
N SER A 522 39.43 5.77 17.06
CA SER A 522 39.65 4.84 15.96
C SER A 522 39.73 5.68 14.68
N THR A 523 40.83 5.58 13.94
CA THR A 523 40.96 6.24 12.63
C THR A 523 39.79 5.80 11.76
N LEU A 524 38.85 6.70 11.49
CA LEU A 524 37.75 6.41 10.58
C LEU A 524 38.35 6.17 9.20
N ASP A 525 38.19 4.95 8.67
CA ASP A 525 38.59 4.66 7.30
C ASP A 525 37.51 5.15 6.33
N ILE A 526 37.77 6.34 5.76
CA ILE A 526 36.90 7.01 4.79
C ILE A 526 37.32 6.53 3.40
N LYS A 527 36.41 5.81 2.72
CA LYS A 527 36.64 5.31 1.36
C LYS A 527 36.52 6.41 0.32
N HIS A 528 35.44 7.19 0.40
CA HIS A 528 35.13 8.26 -0.54
C HIS A 528 34.44 9.41 0.19
N ALA A 529 34.61 10.62 -0.33
CA ALA A 529 33.85 11.78 0.08
C ALA A 529 33.35 12.52 -1.17
N TYR A 530 32.14 13.05 -1.13
CA TYR A 530 31.47 13.71 -2.26
C TYR A 530 30.95 15.07 -1.83
N THR A 531 31.13 16.07 -2.69
CA THR A 531 30.63 17.43 -2.43
C THR A 531 29.15 17.53 -2.77
N GLY A 532 28.39 18.29 -1.97
CA GLY A 532 27.01 18.58 -2.31
C GLY A 532 26.36 19.62 -1.41
N GLU A 533 25.05 19.54 -1.33
CA GLU A 533 24.22 20.45 -0.56
C GLU A 533 23.13 19.69 0.19
N GLY A 534 22.85 20.14 1.41
CA GLY A 534 21.81 19.61 2.27
C GLY A 534 20.69 20.62 2.46
N ILE A 535 19.49 20.12 2.74
CA ILE A 535 18.36 20.97 3.13
C ILE A 535 18.72 21.76 4.39
N ALA A 536 18.32 23.02 4.45
CA ALA A 536 18.53 23.88 5.61
C ALA A 536 17.25 24.59 6.03
N ASN A 537 17.20 24.95 7.31
CA ASN A 537 16.09 25.71 7.88
C ASN A 537 16.09 27.12 7.25
N GLY A 538 15.08 27.42 6.42
CA GLY A 538 14.86 28.73 5.80
C GLY A 538 13.69 29.50 6.43
N TYR A 539 13.43 30.72 5.94
CA TYR A 539 12.22 31.49 6.27
C TYR A 539 10.99 30.86 5.58
N GLY A 540 10.33 29.92 6.27
CA GLY A 540 9.04 29.35 5.88
C GLY A 540 9.11 28.02 5.11
N PHE A 541 8.10 27.17 5.37
CA PHE A 541 7.94 25.81 4.85
C PHE A 541 7.97 25.64 3.32
N ARG A 542 7.86 26.71 2.53
CA ARG A 542 7.64 26.62 1.08
C ARG A 542 8.92 26.58 0.26
N TYR A 543 10.05 27.05 0.80
CA TYR A 543 11.34 27.09 0.11
C TYR A 543 12.48 26.94 1.14
N PRO A 544 12.70 25.74 1.69
CA PRO A 544 13.89 25.52 2.51
C PRO A 544 15.12 25.79 1.63
N GLY A 545 16.04 26.62 2.14
CA GLY A 545 17.30 26.85 1.44
C GLY A 545 18.13 25.58 1.40
N SER A 546 19.12 25.52 0.52
CA SER A 546 20.18 24.52 0.57
C SER A 546 21.45 25.13 1.18
N LYS A 547 22.21 24.31 1.89
CA LYS A 547 23.50 24.70 2.48
C LYS A 547 24.58 23.70 2.07
N PRO A 548 25.82 24.16 1.84
CA PRO A 548 26.91 23.26 1.46
C PRO A 548 27.15 22.17 2.51
N GLY A 549 27.45 20.96 2.02
CA GLY A 549 27.79 19.81 2.83
C GLY A 549 28.61 18.79 2.04
N SER A 550 29.05 17.74 2.74
CA SER A 550 29.81 16.65 2.15
C SER A 550 29.28 15.30 2.64
N LEU A 551 29.16 14.34 1.72
CA LEU A 551 28.81 12.95 2.02
C LEU A 551 30.08 12.13 2.15
N PHE A 552 30.22 11.39 3.25
CA PHE A 552 31.33 10.49 3.52
C PHE A 552 30.86 9.04 3.46
N VAL A 553 31.66 8.19 2.81
CA VAL A 553 31.47 6.74 2.72
C VAL A 553 32.49 6.05 3.62
N ILE A 554 32.01 5.27 4.57
CA ILE A 554 32.83 4.71 5.66
C ILE A 554 32.99 3.20 5.45
N GLN A 555 34.13 2.63 5.88
CA GLN A 555 34.54 1.26 5.56
C GLN A 555 33.49 0.16 5.85
N ASP A 556 32.60 0.38 6.83
CA ASP A 556 31.52 -0.54 7.24
C ASP A 556 30.19 -0.37 6.46
N GLY A 557 30.19 0.38 5.36
CA GLY A 557 28.99 0.59 4.54
C GLY A 557 28.03 1.64 5.09
N LEU A 558 28.45 2.40 6.10
CA LEU A 558 27.76 3.57 6.62
C LEU A 558 28.01 4.78 5.70
N LEU A 559 27.00 5.63 5.60
CA LEU A 559 27.12 6.95 4.96
C LEU A 559 26.91 8.04 6.02
N ALA A 560 27.62 9.15 5.90
CA ALA A 560 27.43 10.29 6.79
C ALA A 560 27.43 11.58 5.98
N PHE A 561 26.33 12.32 6.00
CA PHE A 561 26.25 13.65 5.39
C PHE A 561 26.50 14.72 6.46
N VAL A 562 27.45 15.61 6.20
CA VAL A 562 27.88 16.65 7.13
C VAL A 562 27.58 18.02 6.52
N TRP A 563 26.79 18.84 7.22
CA TRP A 563 26.58 20.25 6.84
C TRP A 563 27.79 21.08 7.27
N LYS A 564 28.39 21.85 6.33
CA LYS A 564 29.64 22.60 6.61
C LYS A 564 29.47 23.67 7.69
N GLU A 565 28.38 24.42 7.63
CA GLU A 565 28.12 25.56 8.54
C GLU A 565 27.74 25.10 9.95
N SER A 566 26.77 24.18 10.07
CA SER A 566 26.24 23.74 11.36
C SER A 566 27.04 22.60 12.00
N ARG A 567 27.90 21.93 11.22
CA ARG A 567 28.56 20.67 11.58
C ARG A 567 27.60 19.54 11.99
N ALA A 568 26.32 19.66 11.65
CA ALA A 568 25.35 18.59 11.88
C ALA A 568 25.72 17.38 11.03
N VAL A 569 25.59 16.18 11.61
CA VAL A 569 25.89 14.91 10.94
C VAL A 569 24.61 14.11 10.82
N LEU A 570 24.22 13.72 9.62
CA LEU A 570 23.17 12.74 9.36
C LEU A 570 23.82 11.42 8.97
N THR A 571 23.76 10.45 9.87
CA THR A 571 24.36 9.12 9.65
C THR A 571 23.30 8.17 9.12
N LEU A 572 23.66 7.39 8.09
CA LEU A 572 22.79 6.46 7.40
C LEU A 572 23.39 5.05 7.39
N GLN A 573 22.51 4.07 7.56
CA GLN A 573 22.80 2.65 7.42
C GLN A 573 21.78 1.99 6.50
N ARG A 574 22.20 0.96 5.76
CA ARG A 574 21.30 0.21 4.90
C ARG A 574 20.38 -0.64 5.78
N ILE A 575 19.10 -0.71 5.41
CA ILE A 575 18.09 -1.41 6.21
C ILE A 575 17.33 -2.47 5.43
N ASN A 576 16.95 -3.53 6.12
CA ASN A 576 16.00 -4.52 5.66
C ASN A 576 14.68 -4.36 6.42
N LEU A 577 13.70 -3.66 5.81
CA LEU A 577 12.40 -3.40 6.46
C LEU A 577 11.66 -4.67 6.86
N GLN A 578 11.78 -5.74 6.07
CA GLN A 578 11.11 -7.00 6.37
C GLN A 578 11.65 -7.60 7.68
N GLU A 579 12.96 -7.54 7.91
CA GLU A 579 13.56 -8.01 9.17
C GLU A 579 13.24 -7.08 10.35
N LEU A 580 13.30 -5.76 10.13
CA LEU A 580 12.95 -4.78 11.17
C LEU A 580 11.49 -4.92 11.63
N LEU A 581 10.56 -5.17 10.71
CA LEU A 581 9.15 -5.38 11.04
C LEU A 581 8.90 -6.72 11.75
N ARG A 582 9.66 -7.77 11.40
CA ARG A 582 9.60 -9.06 12.11
C ARG A 582 10.05 -8.98 13.56
N LYS A 583 10.98 -8.09 13.87
CA LYS A 583 11.42 -7.76 15.25
C LYS A 583 10.60 -6.64 15.89
N GLY A 584 9.74 -5.99 15.12
CA GLY A 584 9.02 -4.79 15.52
C GLY A 584 7.82 -5.07 16.41
N GLU A 585 7.35 -4.02 17.07
CA GLU A 585 6.19 -4.08 17.96
C GLU A 585 4.94 -3.58 17.23
N ARG A 586 3.89 -4.42 17.25
CA ARG A 586 2.59 -4.08 16.67
C ARG A 586 1.83 -3.15 17.62
N VAL A 587 1.39 -2.01 17.10
CA VAL A 587 0.47 -1.10 17.79
C VAL A 587 -0.93 -1.17 17.17
N PRO A 588 -1.97 -0.68 17.89
CA PRO A 588 -3.32 -0.63 17.34
C PRO A 588 -3.42 0.21 16.05
N ALA A 589 -4.27 -0.24 15.13
CA ALA A 589 -4.55 0.46 13.88
C ALA A 589 -5.34 1.78 14.10
N LEU A 590 -5.29 2.70 13.15
CA LEU A 590 -6.23 3.83 13.10
C LEU A 590 -7.64 3.36 12.69
N PRO A 591 -8.68 4.21 12.74
CA PRO A 591 -9.98 3.92 12.12
C PRO A 591 -9.81 3.56 10.63
N PRO A 592 -10.59 2.61 10.08
CA PRO A 592 -10.28 1.88 8.84
C PRO A 592 -9.91 2.76 7.64
N ILE A 593 -10.73 3.77 7.33
CA ILE A 593 -10.52 4.66 6.19
C ILE A 593 -9.25 5.49 6.37
N VAL A 594 -9.07 6.01 7.58
CA VAL A 594 -7.95 6.85 7.98
C VAL A 594 -6.66 6.03 8.08
N ASN A 595 -6.78 4.76 8.46
CA ASN A 595 -5.70 3.80 8.52
C ASN A 595 -5.19 3.42 7.13
N PHE A 596 -6.08 3.40 6.12
CA PHE A 596 -5.67 3.21 4.72
C PHE A 596 -5.06 4.48 4.14
N ALA A 597 -5.80 5.59 4.13
CA ALA A 597 -5.37 6.87 3.58
C ALA A 597 -5.77 8.02 4.51
N TYR A 598 -4.76 8.65 5.11
CA TYR A 598 -4.96 9.73 6.06
C TYR A 598 -5.04 11.09 5.35
N LEU A 599 -6.25 11.54 5.02
CA LEU A 599 -6.45 12.75 4.22
C LEU A 599 -6.43 14.07 5.02
N THR A 600 -6.13 14.04 6.32
CA THR A 600 -6.11 15.26 7.14
C THR A 600 -4.74 15.93 7.04
N LYS A 601 -4.70 17.25 6.86
CA LYS A 601 -3.46 18.03 6.88
C LYS A 601 -3.10 18.31 8.33
N SER A 602 -2.17 17.54 8.89
CA SER A 602 -1.63 17.78 10.22
C SER A 602 -0.12 17.64 10.24
N TYR A 603 0.53 18.60 10.88
CA TYR A 603 1.96 18.62 11.15
C TYR A 603 2.35 17.78 12.36
N SER A 604 1.36 17.31 13.14
CA SER A 604 1.57 16.55 14.38
C SER A 604 1.53 15.05 14.14
N ASN A 605 2.43 14.31 14.78
CA ASN A 605 2.39 12.86 14.74
C ASN A 605 1.12 12.36 15.47
N VAL A 606 0.15 11.85 14.72
CA VAL A 606 -1.14 11.35 15.23
C VAL A 606 -0.99 10.07 16.03
N PHE A 607 0.17 9.43 15.95
CA PHE A 607 0.51 8.24 16.71
C PHE A 607 1.21 8.55 18.05
N THR A 608 1.43 9.83 18.38
CA THR A 608 2.08 10.24 19.64
C THR A 608 1.33 9.77 20.89
N SER A 609 0.01 9.59 20.81
CA SER A 609 -0.78 9.04 21.91
C SER A 609 -0.46 7.58 22.23
N PHE A 610 0.12 6.84 21.28
CA PHE A 610 0.56 5.45 21.48
C PHE A 610 2.03 5.38 21.95
N SER A 611 2.78 6.48 21.87
CA SER A 611 4.24 6.53 22.12
C SER A 611 4.63 6.69 23.59
N ASN A 612 3.70 6.61 24.55
CA ASN A 612 4.05 6.75 25.97
C ASN A 612 4.65 5.43 26.50
N PRO A 613 5.94 5.40 26.90
CA PRO A 613 6.57 4.20 27.47
C PRO A 613 5.95 3.78 28.82
N SER A 614 5.18 4.68 29.45
CA SER A 614 4.57 4.48 30.75
C SER A 614 3.33 3.57 30.75
N ASN A 615 2.78 3.22 29.59
CA ASN A 615 1.62 2.32 29.50
C ASN A 615 1.98 0.83 29.27
N CYS A 616 3.21 0.50 28.90
CA CYS A 616 3.62 -0.90 28.67
C CYS A 616 3.87 -1.71 29.96
N PHE A 617 3.87 -1.09 31.14
CA PHE A 617 4.03 -1.80 32.42
C PHE A 617 2.72 -2.24 33.09
N ARG A 618 1.57 -2.19 32.40
CA ARG A 618 0.26 -2.53 33.02
C ARG A 618 -0.58 -3.62 32.36
N SER A 619 -0.07 -4.37 31.39
CA SER A 619 -0.77 -5.58 30.90
C SER A 619 0.11 -6.82 30.89
N SER A 620 0.54 -7.22 32.09
CA SER A 620 0.91 -8.61 32.38
C SER A 620 0.50 -8.93 33.82
N ARG A 621 -0.80 -9.15 34.01
CA ARG A 621 -1.34 -10.05 35.03
C ARG A 621 -2.54 -10.78 34.45
#